data_AF-A0A800N6Z3-F1
#
_entry.id   AF-A0A800N6Z3-F1
#
_cell.length_a   1.000
_cell.length_b   1.000
_cell.length_c   1.000
_cell.angle_alpha   90.00
_cell.angle_beta   90.00
_cell.angle_gamma   90.00
#
_symmetry.space_group_name_H-M   'P 1'
#
loop_
_entity.id
_entity.type
_entity.pdbx_description
1 polymer ?
#
loop_
_entity_poly.entity_id
_entity_poly.type
_entity_poly.pdbx_seq_one_letter_code
_entity_poly.pdbx_strand_id
1 'polypeptide(L)'
;PVFREQRLIAYIAARGHHADIGGISPGSMPAHSQHIDEEGIVIDNLKIVSDGQFDEGAIRTLLMKPPWPARNIDQNIADFKAQIAACNRGARELEQVCNHYGLTVVQAYMQHVQDYAARAVAQLLNNINGGGYRYTMDDGSHIEVTIQISKGTHSHGQTEAHVDFTGSSPIHSGNLNAPASVCRAAVLYVFRCLINEDIPLNHGFLKPLKITIPDNSILKPNYPAAVVAGNVETSQIIVDTLFGALGIQAGSQGTCNNFTFGDNEHQYYETLCGGTGASANHNGCDAIHSHMTNSRLTDPEVLEQRFPVLLESFCIRKGSGGTG
;
A
#
# COMPACT_ATOMS: atom_id res chain seq x y z
N PRO A 1 14.46 -16.27 -0.89
CA PRO A 1 15.28 -16.39 -2.13
C PRO A 1 15.13 -17.80 -2.70
N VAL A 2 15.19 -17.97 -4.02
CA VAL A 2 15.09 -19.27 -4.71
C VAL A 2 16.37 -19.50 -5.50
N PHE A 3 16.99 -20.66 -5.29
CA PHE A 3 18.24 -21.04 -5.94
C PHE A 3 18.05 -22.25 -6.86
N ARG A 4 18.73 -22.26 -8.01
CA ARG A 4 18.92 -23.45 -8.85
C ARG A 4 20.41 -23.57 -9.18
N GLU A 5 20.99 -24.75 -8.98
CA GLU A 5 22.43 -24.98 -9.20
C GLU A 5 23.32 -23.93 -8.50
N GLN A 6 23.00 -23.61 -7.23
CA GLN A 6 23.67 -22.58 -6.41
C GLN A 6 23.58 -21.14 -6.95
N ARG A 7 22.80 -20.89 -8.01
CA ARG A 7 22.54 -19.54 -8.54
C ARG A 7 21.20 -19.03 -8.03
N LEU A 8 21.18 -17.81 -7.53
CA LEU A 8 19.96 -17.11 -7.18
C LEU A 8 19.17 -16.80 -8.46
N ILE A 9 17.92 -17.24 -8.53
CA ILE A 9 17.06 -17.04 -9.71
C ILE A 9 15.86 -16.13 -9.46
N ALA A 10 15.41 -16.00 -8.21
CA ALA A 10 14.27 -15.16 -7.83
C ALA A 10 14.22 -14.89 -6.32
N TYR A 11 13.41 -13.90 -5.95
CA TYR A 11 12.90 -13.72 -4.60
C TYR A 11 11.39 -13.95 -4.60
N ILE A 12 10.91 -14.67 -3.59
CA ILE A 12 9.48 -14.74 -3.26
C ILE A 12 9.28 -13.88 -2.03
N ALA A 13 8.25 -13.04 -2.06
CA ALA A 13 7.90 -12.15 -0.98
C ALA A 13 6.44 -12.36 -0.59
N ALA A 14 6.18 -12.34 0.71
CA ALA A 14 4.85 -12.28 1.29
C ALA A 14 4.82 -11.05 2.21
N ARG A 15 3.73 -10.29 2.13
CA ARG A 15 3.49 -9.15 3.01
C ARG A 15 2.15 -9.39 3.71
N GLY A 16 2.17 -9.41 5.03
CA GLY A 16 0.97 -9.44 5.87
C GLY A 16 1.01 -8.27 6.85
N HIS A 17 -0.17 -7.75 7.18
CA HIS A 17 -0.30 -6.77 8.25
C HIS A 17 -0.24 -7.48 9.60
N HIS A 18 0.52 -6.94 10.56
CA HIS A 18 0.56 -7.41 11.94
C HIS A 18 -0.23 -6.41 12.78
N ALA A 19 -1.24 -6.87 13.50
CA ALA A 19 -2.16 -5.99 14.23
C ALA A 19 -1.46 -5.15 15.31
N ASP A 20 -0.40 -5.65 15.93
CA ASP A 20 0.40 -4.90 16.90
C ASP A 20 1.87 -5.36 16.81
N ILE A 21 2.79 -4.43 16.60
CA ILE A 21 4.25 -4.61 16.62
C ILE A 21 4.90 -3.71 17.70
N GLY A 22 4.10 -3.29 18.68
CA GLY A 22 4.48 -2.34 19.71
C GLY A 22 4.04 -0.90 19.41
N GLY A 23 4.74 0.06 19.99
CA GLY A 23 4.45 1.49 19.86
C GLY A 23 3.59 2.05 20.99
N ILE A 24 3.39 3.36 21.01
CA ILE A 24 2.77 4.07 22.14
C ILE A 24 1.29 3.76 22.34
N SER A 25 0.62 3.22 21.32
CA SER A 25 -0.79 2.81 21.38
C SER A 25 -0.98 1.34 20.95
N PRO A 26 -1.96 0.64 21.53
CA PRO A 26 -2.45 -0.64 21.00
C PRO A 26 -2.83 -0.54 19.52
N GLY A 27 -2.57 -1.61 18.76
CA GLY A 27 -2.91 -1.67 17.33
C GLY A 27 -1.87 -1.04 16.40
N SER A 28 -0.73 -0.56 16.95
CA SER A 28 0.38 0.08 16.22
C SER A 28 -0.02 1.19 15.23
N MET A 29 -1.14 1.85 15.49
CA MET A 29 -1.65 3.01 14.74
C MET A 29 -1.81 4.23 15.65
N PRO A 30 -0.73 4.75 16.27
CA PRO A 30 -0.83 5.93 17.13
C PRO A 30 -1.20 7.18 16.33
N ALA A 31 -2.41 7.70 16.55
CA ALA A 31 -2.94 8.85 15.81
C ALA A 31 -2.12 10.15 15.97
N HIS A 32 -1.27 10.23 16.99
CA HIS A 32 -0.50 11.42 17.35
C HIS A 32 1.01 11.20 17.35
N SER A 33 1.51 10.12 16.72
CA SER A 33 2.96 9.93 16.58
C SER A 33 3.60 11.06 15.77
N GLN A 34 4.78 11.46 16.20
CA GLN A 34 5.66 12.43 15.55
C GLN A 34 7.01 11.81 15.19
N HIS A 35 7.36 10.68 15.82
CA HIS A 35 8.59 9.94 15.59
C HIS A 35 8.30 8.47 15.28
N ILE A 36 9.05 7.86 14.36
CA ILE A 36 8.81 6.48 13.92
C ILE A 36 8.91 5.45 15.05
N ASP A 37 9.79 5.68 16.03
CA ASP A 37 9.92 4.80 17.21
C ASP A 37 8.63 4.72 18.04
N GLU A 38 7.75 5.73 17.96
CA GLU A 38 6.46 5.72 18.65
C GLU A 38 5.46 4.78 17.97
N GLU A 39 5.71 4.39 16.72
CA GLU A 39 4.82 3.59 15.86
C GLU A 39 5.06 2.08 15.98
N GLY A 40 6.10 1.70 16.74
CA GLY A 40 6.44 0.30 17.00
C GLY A 40 7.86 -0.03 16.63
N ILE A 41 8.13 -1.33 16.55
CA ILE A 41 9.48 -1.83 16.36
C ILE A 41 9.89 -1.73 14.90
N VAL A 42 10.86 -0.86 14.61
CA VAL A 42 11.43 -0.71 13.27
C VAL A 42 12.40 -1.86 12.98
N ILE A 43 12.04 -2.68 12.00
CA ILE A 43 12.85 -3.82 11.52
C ILE A 43 13.46 -3.44 10.18
N ASP A 44 14.78 -3.25 10.13
CA ASP A 44 15.49 -2.97 8.87
C ASP A 44 15.64 -4.26 8.04
N ASN A 45 16.50 -5.18 8.48
CA ASN A 45 16.68 -6.48 7.84
C ASN A 45 17.05 -7.54 8.89
N LEU A 46 16.13 -8.47 9.16
CA LEU A 46 16.37 -9.59 10.07
C LEU A 46 16.23 -10.92 9.34
N LYS A 47 17.29 -11.74 9.37
CA LYS A 47 17.23 -13.12 8.90
C LYS A 47 16.60 -14.00 9.99
N ILE A 48 15.38 -14.47 9.75
CA ILE A 48 14.59 -15.26 10.72
C ILE A 48 14.53 -16.76 10.41
N VAL A 49 15.08 -17.20 9.28
CA VAL A 49 15.19 -18.61 8.91
C VAL A 49 16.60 -18.90 8.37
N SER A 50 17.24 -19.95 8.89
CA SER A 50 18.49 -20.51 8.33
C SER A 50 18.33 -22.01 8.17
N ASP A 51 18.66 -22.56 7.00
CA ASP A 51 18.67 -24.02 6.77
C ASP A 51 17.33 -24.71 7.15
N GLY A 52 16.22 -24.01 6.87
CA GLY A 52 14.86 -24.46 7.20
C GLY A 52 14.47 -24.31 8.67
N GLN A 53 15.38 -23.84 9.54
CA GLN A 53 15.13 -23.61 10.97
C GLN A 53 14.68 -22.17 11.21
N PHE A 54 13.51 -22.02 11.85
CA PHE A 54 12.94 -20.73 12.22
C PHE A 54 13.49 -20.26 13.57
N ASP A 55 14.10 -19.07 13.59
CA ASP A 55 14.68 -18.47 14.78
C ASP A 55 13.63 -17.67 15.56
N GLU A 56 12.76 -18.41 16.25
CA GLU A 56 11.72 -17.80 17.10
C GLU A 56 12.33 -16.97 18.24
N GLY A 57 13.47 -17.38 18.78
CA GLY A 57 14.15 -16.69 19.88
C GLY A 57 14.58 -15.28 19.50
N ALA A 58 15.26 -15.13 18.36
CA ALA A 58 15.69 -13.82 17.87
C ALA A 58 14.51 -12.85 17.64
N ILE A 59 13.39 -13.35 17.10
CA ILE A 59 12.20 -12.52 16.88
C ILE A 59 11.57 -12.11 18.22
N ARG A 60 11.41 -13.04 19.17
CA ARG A 60 10.87 -12.71 20.50
C ARG A 60 11.74 -11.66 21.20
N THR A 61 13.06 -11.80 21.17
CA THR A 61 13.98 -10.81 21.73
C THR A 61 13.82 -9.44 21.06
N LEU A 62 13.70 -9.40 19.73
CA LEU A 62 13.45 -8.16 19.00
C LEU A 62 12.13 -7.52 19.44
N LEU A 63 11.04 -8.30 19.48
CA LEU A 63 9.70 -7.83 19.78
C LEU A 63 9.50 -7.39 21.23
N MET A 64 10.36 -7.85 22.15
CA MET A 64 10.39 -7.39 23.55
C MET A 64 11.25 -6.13 23.77
N LYS A 65 11.83 -5.55 22.71
CA LYS A 65 12.75 -4.42 22.86
C LYS A 65 12.00 -3.18 23.42
N PRO A 66 12.53 -2.51 24.46
CA PRO A 66 11.96 -1.27 25.00
C PRO A 66 12.14 -0.09 24.01
N PRO A 67 11.38 1.01 24.19
CA PRO A 67 10.46 1.29 25.30
C PRO A 67 9.03 0.72 25.12
N TRP A 68 8.62 0.39 23.89
CA TRP A 68 7.26 -0.08 23.60
C TRP A 68 7.30 -1.45 22.89
N PRO A 69 7.42 -2.55 23.64
CA PRO A 69 7.43 -3.90 23.08
C PRO A 69 6.08 -4.23 22.43
N ALA A 70 6.08 -5.22 21.52
CA ALA A 70 4.86 -5.77 20.98
C ALA A 70 4.02 -6.44 22.08
N ARG A 71 2.71 -6.22 22.03
CA ARG A 71 1.79 -6.69 23.08
C ARG A 71 1.40 -8.15 22.94
N ASN A 72 1.34 -8.65 21.70
CA ASN A 72 0.96 -10.03 21.38
C ASN A 72 2.00 -10.72 20.49
N ILE A 73 3.15 -11.03 21.09
CA ILE A 73 4.28 -11.66 20.41
C ILE A 73 3.92 -13.03 19.83
N ASP A 74 3.08 -13.81 20.51
CA ASP A 74 2.67 -15.14 20.02
C ASP A 74 1.89 -15.04 18.70
N GLN A 75 1.00 -14.05 18.58
CA GLN A 75 0.33 -13.74 17.32
C GLN A 75 1.35 -13.31 16.25
N ASN A 76 2.29 -12.42 16.59
CA ASN A 76 3.32 -12.01 15.62
C ASN A 76 4.14 -13.21 15.11
N ILE A 77 4.50 -14.15 15.99
CA ILE A 77 5.19 -15.39 15.62
C ILE A 77 4.33 -16.24 14.68
N ALA A 78 3.03 -16.37 14.96
CA ALA A 78 2.11 -17.09 14.08
C ALA A 78 2.04 -16.44 12.68
N ASP A 79 1.95 -15.12 12.61
CA ASP A 79 1.93 -14.36 11.36
C ASP A 79 3.23 -14.54 10.55
N PHE A 80 4.40 -14.47 11.21
CA PHE A 80 5.68 -14.75 10.55
C PHE A 80 5.75 -16.18 10.01
N LYS A 81 5.30 -17.18 10.78
CA LYS A 81 5.23 -18.58 10.32
C LYS A 81 4.31 -18.72 9.11
N ALA A 82 3.17 -18.03 9.08
CA ALA A 82 2.26 -18.02 7.94
C ALA A 82 2.91 -17.39 6.68
N GLN A 83 3.59 -16.25 6.83
CA GLN A 83 4.32 -15.60 5.73
C GLN A 83 5.45 -16.49 5.19
N ILE A 84 6.21 -17.15 6.07
CA ILE A 84 7.25 -18.12 5.69
C ILE A 84 6.64 -19.29 4.91
N ALA A 85 5.51 -19.84 5.37
CA ALA A 85 4.82 -20.92 4.69
C ALA A 85 4.35 -20.50 3.28
N ALA A 86 3.81 -19.28 3.13
CA ALA A 86 3.42 -18.72 1.84
C ALA A 86 4.62 -18.58 0.89
N CYS A 87 5.74 -18.03 1.36
CA CYS A 87 6.98 -17.91 0.59
C CYS A 87 7.54 -19.27 0.17
N ASN A 88 7.53 -20.25 1.07
CA ASN A 88 7.97 -21.62 0.77
C ASN A 88 7.08 -22.28 -0.28
N ARG A 89 5.76 -22.05 -0.23
CA ARG A 89 4.85 -22.53 -1.27
C ARG A 89 5.17 -21.87 -2.62
N GLY A 90 5.31 -20.54 -2.66
CA GLY A 90 5.66 -19.82 -3.88
C GLY A 90 7.00 -20.27 -4.48
N ALA A 91 7.99 -20.58 -3.65
CA ALA A 91 9.28 -21.11 -4.10
C ALA A 91 9.13 -22.49 -4.77
N ARG A 92 8.35 -23.40 -4.17
CA ARG A 92 8.08 -24.73 -4.74
C ARG A 92 7.31 -24.65 -6.05
N GLU A 93 6.30 -23.77 -6.13
CA GLU A 93 5.55 -23.57 -7.38
C GLU A 93 6.44 -23.02 -8.49
N LEU A 94 7.27 -22.01 -8.18
CA LEU A 94 8.22 -21.47 -9.15
C LEU A 94 9.19 -22.57 -9.64
N GLU A 95 9.70 -23.41 -8.74
CA GLU A 95 10.58 -24.52 -9.08
C GLU A 95 9.88 -25.54 -9.99
N GLN A 96 8.61 -25.89 -9.71
CA GLN A 96 7.83 -26.81 -10.56
C GLN A 96 7.65 -26.24 -11.97
N VAL A 97 7.27 -24.97 -12.10
CA VAL A 97 7.14 -24.28 -13.40
C VAL A 97 8.49 -24.25 -14.12
N CYS A 98 9.57 -23.95 -13.39
CA CYS A 98 10.94 -23.95 -13.88
C CYS A 98 11.45 -25.33 -14.33
N ASN A 99 10.97 -26.41 -13.73
CA ASN A 99 11.30 -27.79 -14.11
C ASN A 99 10.52 -28.22 -15.36
N HIS A 100 9.29 -27.74 -15.52
CA HIS A 100 8.45 -28.07 -16.66
C HIS A 100 8.84 -27.28 -17.93
N TYR A 101 9.02 -25.96 -17.82
CA TYR A 101 9.25 -25.08 -18.97
C TYR A 101 10.72 -24.67 -19.17
N GLY A 102 11.57 -24.87 -18.16
CA GLY A 102 12.95 -24.38 -18.17
C GLY A 102 13.06 -22.91 -17.71
N LEU A 103 14.16 -22.58 -17.03
CA LEU A 103 14.37 -21.26 -16.41
C LEU A 103 14.34 -20.12 -17.44
N THR A 104 15.02 -20.30 -18.57
CA THR A 104 15.11 -19.28 -19.62
C THR A 104 13.75 -18.89 -20.17
N VAL A 105 12.86 -19.88 -20.36
CA VAL A 105 11.49 -19.64 -20.84
C VAL A 105 10.69 -18.88 -19.78
N VAL A 106 10.75 -19.31 -18.53
CA VAL A 106 10.05 -18.63 -17.42
C VAL A 106 10.50 -17.17 -17.30
N GLN A 107 11.80 -16.90 -17.33
CA GLN A 107 12.34 -15.54 -17.26
C GLN A 107 11.92 -14.68 -18.46
N ALA A 108 11.91 -15.26 -19.68
CA ALA A 108 11.43 -14.56 -20.87
C ALA A 108 9.95 -14.16 -20.73
N TYR A 109 9.10 -15.07 -20.24
CA TYR A 109 7.67 -14.77 -20.02
C TYR A 109 7.46 -13.74 -18.90
N MET A 110 8.24 -13.78 -17.82
CA MET A 110 8.21 -12.73 -16.79
C MET A 110 8.51 -11.35 -17.38
N GLN A 111 9.47 -11.27 -18.31
CA GLN A 111 9.78 -10.03 -19.02
C GLN A 111 8.65 -9.62 -19.97
N HIS A 112 8.10 -10.56 -20.75
CA HIS A 112 7.00 -10.29 -21.67
C HIS A 112 5.75 -9.74 -20.96
N VAL A 113 5.42 -10.24 -19.76
CA VAL A 113 4.32 -9.72 -18.94
C VAL A 113 4.57 -8.26 -18.53
N GLN A 114 5.81 -7.92 -18.17
CA GLN A 114 6.15 -6.53 -17.84
C GLN A 114 6.13 -5.62 -19.07
N ASP A 115 6.61 -6.09 -20.22
CA ASP A 115 6.61 -5.31 -21.46
C ASP A 115 5.19 -5.14 -22.00
N TYR A 116 4.28 -6.10 -21.75
CA TYR A 116 2.86 -5.95 -22.04
C TYR A 116 2.23 -4.84 -21.19
N ALA A 117 2.45 -4.86 -19.86
CA ALA A 117 1.96 -3.81 -18.97
C ALA A 117 2.47 -2.42 -19.35
N ALA A 118 3.75 -2.29 -19.74
CA ALA A 118 4.31 -1.04 -20.21
C ALA A 118 3.62 -0.54 -21.49
N ARG A 119 3.37 -1.43 -22.46
CA ARG A 119 2.63 -1.07 -23.68
C ARG A 119 1.20 -0.64 -23.39
N ALA A 120 0.51 -1.33 -22.49
CA ALA A 120 -0.86 -0.98 -22.10
C ALA A 120 -0.94 0.43 -21.50
N VAL A 121 0.02 0.79 -20.63
CA VAL A 121 0.12 2.17 -20.09
C VAL A 121 0.42 3.17 -21.20
N ALA A 122 1.40 2.91 -22.07
CA ALA A 122 1.70 3.82 -23.18
C ALA A 122 0.49 4.04 -24.12
N GLN A 123 -0.32 3.00 -24.35
CA GLN A 123 -1.57 3.10 -25.12
C GLN A 123 -2.63 3.92 -24.40
N LEU A 124 -2.85 3.69 -23.10
CA LEU A 124 -3.73 4.49 -22.27
C LEU A 124 -3.38 5.98 -22.35
N LEU A 125 -2.08 6.31 -22.22
CA LEU A 125 -1.59 7.69 -22.24
C LEU A 125 -1.91 8.44 -23.55
N ASN A 126 -2.16 7.75 -24.67
CA ASN A 126 -2.59 8.40 -25.90
C ASN A 126 -4.01 8.96 -25.82
N ASN A 127 -4.85 8.35 -24.98
CA ASN A 127 -6.29 8.57 -24.91
C ASN A 127 -6.72 9.43 -23.71
N ILE A 128 -5.79 9.76 -22.82
CA ILE A 128 -6.04 10.65 -21.69
C ILE A 128 -5.25 11.95 -21.84
N ASN A 129 -5.68 12.98 -21.12
CA ASN A 129 -4.95 14.23 -21.01
C ASN A 129 -4.24 14.29 -19.66
N GLY A 130 -3.08 14.92 -19.66
CA GLY A 130 -2.43 15.34 -18.43
C GLY A 130 -3.20 16.50 -17.78
N GLY A 131 -2.80 16.86 -16.57
CA GLY A 131 -3.43 17.92 -15.81
C GLY A 131 -2.72 18.12 -14.48
N GLY A 132 -3.21 19.05 -13.68
CA GLY A 132 -2.68 19.33 -12.35
C GLY A 132 -3.81 19.43 -11.34
N TYR A 133 -3.55 18.94 -10.13
CA TYR A 133 -4.50 19.04 -9.04
C TYR A 133 -3.78 19.15 -7.70
N ARG A 134 -4.36 19.94 -6.80
CA ARG A 134 -3.93 20.06 -5.41
C ARG A 134 -5.09 19.67 -4.52
N TYR A 135 -4.86 18.68 -3.66
CA TYR A 135 -5.76 18.30 -2.60
C TYR A 135 -5.25 18.89 -1.28
N THR A 136 -6.04 19.73 -0.63
CA THR A 136 -5.74 20.27 0.70
C THR A 136 -6.45 19.43 1.76
N MET A 137 -5.67 18.93 2.72
CA MET A 137 -6.14 18.13 3.85
C MET A 137 -6.68 19.03 4.97
N ASP A 138 -7.36 18.44 5.95
CA ASP A 138 -8.05 19.16 7.03
C ASP A 138 -7.12 20.01 7.91
N ASP A 139 -5.86 19.59 8.05
CA ASP A 139 -4.82 20.31 8.81
C ASP A 139 -4.10 21.41 8.00
N GLY A 140 -4.51 21.60 6.73
CA GLY A 140 -3.92 22.57 5.81
C GLY A 140 -2.70 22.07 5.05
N SER A 141 -2.18 20.87 5.34
CA SER A 141 -1.19 20.21 4.48
C SER A 141 -1.83 19.84 3.13
N HIS A 142 -1.01 19.57 2.12
CA HIS A 142 -1.50 19.29 0.78
C HIS A 142 -0.62 18.34 -0.02
N ILE A 143 -1.28 17.57 -0.86
CA ILE A 143 -0.67 16.80 -1.94
C ILE A 143 -0.96 17.51 -3.26
N GLU A 144 0.06 17.73 -4.06
CA GLU A 144 -0.07 18.35 -5.37
C GLU A 144 0.67 17.53 -6.41
N VAL A 145 0.01 17.30 -7.53
CA VAL A 145 0.58 16.59 -8.66
C VAL A 145 0.33 17.35 -9.96
N THR A 146 1.34 17.37 -10.83
CA THR A 146 1.18 17.69 -12.24
C THR A 146 1.54 16.45 -13.07
N ILE A 147 0.71 16.13 -14.06
CA ILE A 147 0.91 15.02 -14.98
C ILE A 147 1.09 15.60 -16.37
N GLN A 148 2.30 15.51 -16.94
CA GLN A 148 2.58 15.91 -18.32
C GLN A 148 2.73 14.67 -19.19
N ILE A 149 1.97 14.60 -20.29
CA ILE A 149 2.02 13.47 -21.23
C ILE A 149 2.77 13.89 -22.49
N SER A 150 3.83 13.16 -22.79
CA SER A 150 4.66 13.33 -23.99
C SER A 150 4.24 12.28 -25.00
N LYS A 151 3.39 12.66 -25.97
CA LYS A 151 2.94 11.77 -27.04
C LYS A 151 4.11 11.48 -27.99
N GLY A 152 4.36 10.22 -28.27
CA GLY A 152 5.52 9.79 -29.06
C GLY A 152 5.47 10.31 -30.50
N THR A 153 6.24 11.36 -30.81
CA THR A 153 6.51 11.84 -32.18
C THR A 153 7.96 11.60 -32.63
N HIS A 154 8.76 10.85 -31.87
CA HIS A 154 10.19 10.63 -32.13
C HIS A 154 10.54 9.18 -32.51
N SER A 155 11.75 8.98 -33.04
CA SER A 155 12.28 7.78 -33.71
C SER A 155 12.27 6.45 -32.92
N HIS A 156 11.92 6.46 -31.63
CA HIS A 156 11.69 5.27 -30.80
C HIS A 156 10.25 5.16 -30.23
N GLY A 157 9.41 6.18 -30.46
CA GLY A 157 7.96 6.07 -30.65
C GLY A 157 7.05 5.58 -29.52
N GLN A 158 7.36 5.79 -28.23
CA GLN A 158 6.43 5.46 -27.14
C GLN A 158 5.96 6.71 -26.39
N THR A 159 4.67 6.74 -26.04
CA THR A 159 4.08 7.80 -25.23
C THR A 159 4.42 7.57 -23.76
N GLU A 160 4.89 8.62 -23.10
CA GLU A 160 5.33 8.61 -21.71
C GLU A 160 4.61 9.70 -20.91
N ALA A 161 4.60 9.56 -19.58
CA ALA A 161 4.10 10.60 -18.69
C ALA A 161 5.11 10.93 -17.59
N HIS A 162 5.24 12.21 -17.28
CA HIS A 162 5.91 12.71 -16.10
C HIS A 162 4.86 13.03 -15.04
N VAL A 163 4.90 12.30 -13.93
CA VAL A 163 4.08 12.51 -12.74
C VAL A 163 4.94 13.23 -11.71
N ASP A 164 4.68 14.53 -11.50
CA ASP A 164 5.51 15.42 -10.70
C ASP A 164 4.79 15.88 -9.43
N PHE A 165 5.31 15.47 -8.27
CA PHE A 165 4.79 15.83 -6.95
C PHE A 165 5.55 16.98 -6.29
N THR A 166 6.40 17.72 -7.01
CA THR A 166 7.27 18.77 -6.44
C THR A 166 6.52 19.84 -5.66
N GLY A 167 5.24 20.11 -5.98
CA GLY A 167 4.40 21.08 -5.27
C GLY A 167 3.85 20.61 -3.91
N SER A 168 4.03 19.34 -3.54
CA SER A 168 3.48 18.78 -2.30
C SER A 168 4.13 19.37 -1.05
N SER A 169 3.41 19.30 0.07
CA SER A 169 3.87 19.84 1.37
C SER A 169 5.23 19.29 1.82
N PRO A 170 5.98 20.06 2.64
CA PRO A 170 7.16 19.55 3.36
C PRO A 170 6.78 18.42 4.31
N ILE A 171 7.76 17.79 4.96
CA ILE A 171 7.53 16.78 6.01
C ILE A 171 6.50 17.30 7.03
N HIS A 172 5.45 16.53 7.24
CA HIS A 172 4.42 16.78 8.23
C HIS A 172 4.96 16.49 9.64
N SER A 173 4.57 17.30 10.62
CA SER A 173 5.08 17.18 12.01
C SER A 173 4.57 15.95 12.75
N GLY A 174 3.39 15.46 12.37
CA GLY A 174 2.82 14.19 12.83
C GLY A 174 3.11 13.02 11.89
N ASN A 175 2.14 12.12 11.76
CA ASN A 175 2.31 10.81 11.13
C ASN A 175 1.76 10.65 9.71
N LEU A 176 1.22 11.73 9.13
CA LEU A 176 0.70 11.76 7.76
C LEU A 176 1.80 11.67 6.69
N ASN A 177 3.06 11.41 7.06
CA ASN A 177 4.12 11.26 6.08
C ASN A 177 4.05 9.90 5.39
N ALA A 178 4.02 9.89 4.06
CA ALA A 178 4.04 8.68 3.24
C ALA A 178 5.45 8.44 2.68
N PRO A 179 6.07 7.27 2.92
CA PRO A 179 7.31 6.90 2.25
C PRO A 179 7.14 6.89 0.72
N ALA A 180 8.22 7.18 -0.02
CA ALA A 180 8.19 7.28 -1.48
C ALA A 180 7.67 6.00 -2.18
N SER A 181 7.81 4.84 -1.55
CA SER A 181 7.23 3.57 -2.02
C SER A 181 5.70 3.59 -2.04
N VAL A 182 5.06 4.24 -1.06
CA VAL A 182 3.60 4.41 -1.01
C VAL A 182 3.13 5.29 -2.17
N CYS A 183 3.79 6.42 -2.40
CA CYS A 183 3.48 7.29 -3.53
C CYS A 183 3.63 6.57 -4.88
N ARG A 184 4.73 5.83 -5.08
CA ARG A 184 4.92 5.00 -6.30
C ARG A 184 3.84 3.93 -6.46
N ALA A 185 3.41 3.30 -5.37
CA ALA A 185 2.33 2.31 -5.39
C ALA A 185 0.98 2.95 -5.75
N ALA A 186 0.68 4.14 -5.24
CA ALA A 186 -0.53 4.90 -5.59
C ALA A 186 -0.54 5.28 -7.08
N VAL A 187 0.59 5.75 -7.63
CA VAL A 187 0.72 6.00 -9.08
C VAL A 187 0.46 4.72 -9.88
N LEU A 188 1.11 3.61 -9.52
CA LEU A 188 0.92 2.32 -10.16
C LEU A 188 -0.57 1.88 -10.11
N TYR A 189 -1.21 2.02 -8.95
CA TYR A 189 -2.62 1.69 -8.75
C TYR A 189 -3.53 2.50 -9.67
N VAL A 190 -3.37 3.82 -9.72
CA VAL A 190 -4.21 4.70 -10.57
C VAL A 190 -4.09 4.31 -12.03
N PHE A 191 -2.89 4.21 -12.57
CA PHE A 191 -2.71 3.85 -13.99
C PHE A 191 -3.17 2.41 -14.29
N ARG A 192 -3.09 1.48 -13.33
CA ARG A 192 -3.67 0.14 -13.48
C ARG A 192 -5.20 0.18 -13.56
N CYS A 193 -5.86 1.02 -12.75
CA CYS A 193 -7.33 1.12 -12.72
C CYS A 193 -7.91 1.63 -14.02
N LEU A 194 -7.16 2.46 -14.75
CA LEU A 194 -7.57 3.01 -16.03
C LEU A 194 -7.43 2.03 -17.20
N ILE A 195 -6.82 0.86 -16.97
CA ILE A 195 -6.63 -0.19 -17.98
C ILE A 195 -7.65 -1.30 -17.74
N ASN A 196 -8.63 -1.39 -18.65
CA ASN A 196 -9.67 -2.43 -18.63
C ASN A 196 -9.21 -3.70 -19.34
N GLU A 197 -8.04 -4.22 -18.93
CA GLU A 197 -7.48 -5.48 -19.42
C GLU A 197 -7.07 -6.36 -18.26
N ASP A 198 -7.13 -7.68 -18.45
CA ASP A 198 -6.71 -8.67 -17.45
C ASP A 198 -5.19 -8.83 -17.46
N ILE A 199 -4.51 -7.84 -16.88
CA ILE A 199 -3.06 -7.81 -16.73
C ILE A 199 -2.70 -7.97 -15.24
N PRO A 200 -1.89 -8.98 -14.88
CA PRO A 200 -1.38 -9.12 -13.53
C PRO A 200 -0.57 -7.90 -13.11
N LEU A 201 -0.76 -7.44 -11.86
CA LEU A 201 -0.04 -6.28 -11.33
C LEU A 201 1.46 -6.54 -11.29
N ASN A 202 2.25 -5.64 -11.91
CA ASN A 202 3.71 -5.79 -11.98
C ASN A 202 4.43 -4.45 -12.20
N HIS A 203 5.76 -4.42 -12.13
CA HIS A 203 6.56 -3.20 -12.29
C HIS A 203 6.48 -2.57 -13.70
N GLY A 204 6.10 -3.34 -14.72
CA GLY A 204 5.94 -2.89 -16.10
C GLY A 204 5.03 -1.67 -16.26
N PHE A 205 3.98 -1.55 -15.42
CA PHE A 205 3.08 -0.39 -15.41
C PHE A 205 3.82 0.94 -15.15
N LEU A 206 4.95 0.90 -14.44
CA LEU A 206 5.73 2.09 -14.12
C LEU A 206 6.76 2.46 -15.18
N LYS A 207 7.09 1.56 -16.12
CA LYS A 207 8.16 1.82 -17.11
C LYS A 207 7.91 3.09 -17.96
N PRO A 208 6.68 3.38 -18.43
CA PRO A 208 6.41 4.61 -19.19
C PRO A 208 6.17 5.85 -18.31
N LEU A 209 6.31 5.72 -16.99
CA LEU A 209 5.98 6.76 -16.02
C LEU A 209 7.26 7.25 -15.33
N LYS A 210 7.66 8.47 -15.63
CA LYS A 210 8.67 9.18 -14.85
C LYS A 210 8.00 9.78 -13.62
N ILE A 211 8.41 9.38 -12.42
CA ILE A 211 7.84 9.88 -11.16
C ILE A 211 8.88 10.74 -10.44
N THR A 212 8.55 12.01 -10.23
CA THR A 212 9.33 12.93 -9.38
C THR A 212 8.64 13.09 -8.04
N ILE A 213 9.37 12.78 -6.97
CA ILE A 213 8.93 13.01 -5.58
C ILE A 213 10.01 13.86 -4.91
N PRO A 214 9.69 15.07 -4.40
CA PRO A 214 10.68 15.95 -3.80
C PRO A 214 11.23 15.34 -2.50
N ASP A 215 12.54 15.44 -2.30
CA ASP A 215 13.17 15.11 -1.01
C ASP A 215 12.65 16.03 0.11
N ASN A 216 12.67 15.54 1.35
CA ASN A 216 12.19 16.29 2.52
C ASN A 216 10.73 16.77 2.39
N SER A 217 9.87 15.93 1.82
CA SER A 217 8.45 16.21 1.65
C SER A 217 7.59 15.21 2.42
N ILE A 218 6.30 15.52 2.55
CA ILE A 218 5.30 14.59 3.08
C ILE A 218 5.26 13.25 2.31
N LEU A 219 5.73 13.20 1.06
CA LEU A 219 5.77 12.00 0.21
C LEU A 219 7.16 11.33 0.12
N LYS A 220 8.18 11.93 0.74
CA LYS A 220 9.52 11.38 0.87
C LYS A 220 10.15 11.91 2.15
N PRO A 221 9.58 11.51 3.31
CA PRO A 221 10.12 11.91 4.61
C PRO A 221 11.47 11.26 4.84
N ASN A 222 12.27 11.89 5.69
CA ASN A 222 13.51 11.31 6.18
C ASN A 222 13.32 10.75 7.58
N TYR A 223 14.12 9.74 7.92
CA TYR A 223 14.22 9.28 9.30
C TYR A 223 14.55 10.47 10.22
N PRO A 224 13.89 10.63 11.38
CA PRO A 224 12.98 9.67 12.02
C PRO A 224 11.49 10.03 11.96
N ALA A 225 11.01 10.73 10.92
CA ALA A 225 9.62 11.14 10.85
C ALA A 225 8.65 9.95 11.00
N ALA A 226 7.56 10.16 11.74
CA ALA A 226 6.42 9.24 11.84
C ALA A 226 5.74 9.06 10.47
N VAL A 227 5.39 7.82 10.12
CA VAL A 227 4.88 7.44 8.79
C VAL A 227 3.64 6.52 8.81
N VAL A 228 3.12 6.17 9.99
CA VAL A 228 2.10 5.13 10.10
C VAL A 228 0.83 5.48 9.32
N ALA A 229 0.40 6.74 9.38
CA ALA A 229 -0.78 7.22 8.66
C ALA A 229 -0.49 7.43 7.16
N GLY A 230 0.77 7.47 6.74
CA GLY A 230 1.13 7.63 5.34
C GLY A 230 0.59 6.55 4.40
N ASN A 231 0.56 5.29 4.85
CA ASN A 231 0.03 4.18 4.04
C ASN A 231 -1.50 4.14 4.00
N VAL A 232 -2.20 4.80 4.92
CA VAL A 232 -3.63 4.62 5.13
C VAL A 232 -4.48 5.89 4.95
N GLU A 233 -3.92 7.05 5.27
CA GLU A 233 -4.56 8.35 5.08
C GLU A 233 -3.99 9.02 3.82
N THR A 234 -2.71 9.37 3.85
CA THR A 234 -2.06 10.12 2.78
C THR A 234 -2.06 9.35 1.45
N SER A 235 -2.00 8.03 1.48
CA SER A 235 -2.08 7.19 0.28
C SER A 235 -3.41 7.35 -0.46
N GLN A 236 -4.53 7.49 0.25
CA GLN A 236 -5.86 7.74 -0.32
C GLN A 236 -5.88 9.12 -0.97
N ILE A 237 -5.34 10.13 -0.29
CA ILE A 237 -5.24 11.49 -0.81
C ILE A 237 -4.37 11.56 -2.07
N ILE A 238 -3.26 10.82 -2.13
CA ILE A 238 -2.43 10.74 -3.36
C ILE A 238 -3.27 10.18 -4.53
N VAL A 239 -4.05 9.13 -4.29
CA VAL A 239 -4.91 8.52 -5.31
C VAL A 239 -5.99 9.50 -5.77
N ASP A 240 -6.71 10.14 -4.84
CA ASP A 240 -7.73 11.15 -5.15
C ASP A 240 -7.13 12.34 -5.91
N THR A 241 -5.92 12.78 -5.53
CA THR A 241 -5.20 13.86 -6.22
C THR A 241 -4.85 13.48 -7.66
N LEU A 242 -4.40 12.24 -7.88
CA LEU A 242 -4.08 11.72 -9.21
C LEU A 242 -5.32 11.60 -10.10
N PHE A 243 -6.43 11.05 -9.58
CA PHE A 243 -7.69 10.98 -10.32
C PHE A 243 -8.26 12.37 -10.61
N GLY A 244 -8.14 13.31 -9.66
CA GLY A 244 -8.49 14.70 -9.85
C GLY A 244 -7.67 15.37 -10.95
N ALA A 245 -6.35 15.15 -10.99
CA ALA A 245 -5.46 15.69 -12.01
C ALA A 245 -5.78 15.14 -13.42
N LEU A 246 -6.24 13.89 -13.51
CA LEU A 246 -6.66 13.26 -14.75
C LEU A 246 -8.13 13.54 -15.12
N GLY A 247 -8.90 14.15 -14.22
CA GLY A 247 -10.33 14.43 -14.41
C GLY A 247 -11.21 13.17 -14.54
N ILE A 248 -10.83 12.07 -13.89
CA ILE A 248 -11.50 10.77 -14.05
C ILE A 248 -12.66 10.58 -13.06
N GLN A 249 -12.42 10.91 -11.79
CA GLN A 249 -13.34 10.67 -10.69
C GLN A 249 -13.18 11.77 -9.64
N ALA A 250 -14.26 12.09 -8.94
CA ALA A 250 -14.19 12.84 -7.70
C ALA A 250 -13.45 12.03 -6.61
N GLY A 251 -13.05 12.71 -5.54
CA GLY A 251 -12.44 12.06 -4.38
C GLY A 251 -13.40 11.05 -3.74
N SER A 252 -12.84 9.93 -3.27
CA SER A 252 -13.58 8.96 -2.46
C SER A 252 -13.62 9.40 -1.00
N GLN A 253 -13.71 8.47 -0.05
CA GLN A 253 -13.68 8.79 1.37
C GLN A 253 -12.39 9.50 1.83
N GLY A 254 -11.29 9.40 1.09
CA GLY A 254 -10.01 10.05 1.42
C GLY A 254 -9.27 9.44 2.61
N THR A 255 -9.71 8.28 3.10
CA THR A 255 -9.14 7.59 4.28
C THR A 255 -9.42 6.09 4.20
N CYS A 256 -8.51 5.25 4.72
CA CYS A 256 -8.83 3.85 5.04
C CYS A 256 -9.75 3.71 6.28
N ASN A 257 -9.97 4.83 6.99
CA ASN A 257 -10.79 4.99 8.19
C ASN A 257 -10.42 3.98 9.27
N ASN A 258 -9.19 4.11 9.77
CA ASN A 258 -8.63 3.22 10.76
C ASN A 258 -9.37 3.38 12.09
N PHE A 259 -9.88 2.27 12.59
CA PHE A 259 -10.49 2.19 13.91
C PHE A 259 -9.69 1.22 14.76
N THR A 260 -9.08 1.76 15.82
CA THR A 260 -8.31 0.98 16.80
C THR A 260 -8.81 1.22 18.20
N PHE A 261 -8.80 0.18 19.01
CA PHE A 261 -8.96 0.25 20.45
C PHE A 261 -8.26 -0.93 21.10
N GLY A 262 -8.02 -0.84 22.40
CA GLY A 262 -7.43 -1.95 23.14
C GLY A 262 -6.66 -1.51 24.37
N ASP A 263 -5.94 -2.46 24.92
CA ASP A 263 -5.06 -2.35 26.06
C ASP A 263 -3.86 -3.30 25.89
N ASN A 264 -3.22 -3.72 26.99
CA ASN A 264 -2.09 -4.63 26.94
C ASN A 264 -2.49 -6.07 26.59
N GLU A 265 -3.74 -6.47 26.84
CA GLU A 265 -4.23 -7.83 26.58
C GLU A 265 -4.95 -7.91 25.22
N HIS A 266 -5.70 -6.88 24.86
CA HIS A 266 -6.52 -6.84 23.65
C HIS A 266 -6.06 -5.76 22.69
N GLN A 267 -5.86 -6.08 21.42
CA GLN A 267 -5.54 -5.12 20.37
C GLN A 267 -6.51 -5.32 19.21
N TYR A 268 -7.41 -4.36 18.99
CA TYR A 268 -8.32 -4.37 17.86
C TYR A 268 -7.89 -3.32 16.85
N TYR A 269 -7.91 -3.72 15.58
CA TYR A 269 -7.70 -2.85 14.44
C TYR A 269 -8.60 -3.27 13.29
N GLU A 270 -9.31 -2.30 12.74
CA GLU A 270 -10.21 -2.46 11.61
C GLU A 270 -10.13 -1.23 10.70
N THR A 271 -10.45 -1.43 9.43
CA THR A 271 -10.65 -0.34 8.48
C THR A 271 -12.14 -0.23 8.16
N LEU A 272 -12.75 0.92 8.34
CA LEU A 272 -14.19 1.09 8.11
C LEU A 272 -14.48 1.61 6.71
N CYS A 273 -15.32 0.91 5.96
CA CYS A 273 -15.70 1.33 4.62
C CYS A 273 -16.48 2.66 4.60
N GLY A 274 -16.47 3.31 3.44
CA GLY A 274 -17.21 4.55 3.19
C GLY A 274 -17.75 4.57 1.76
N GLY A 275 -17.62 5.68 1.06
CA GLY A 275 -18.10 5.82 -0.32
C GLY A 275 -16.95 6.03 -1.31
N THR A 276 -17.17 5.66 -2.57
CA THR A 276 -16.29 6.08 -3.66
C THR A 276 -16.76 7.39 -4.28
N GLY A 277 -15.84 8.11 -4.91
CA GLY A 277 -16.19 9.29 -5.69
C GLY A 277 -17.05 8.93 -6.91
N ALA A 278 -17.93 9.85 -7.30
CA ALA A 278 -18.66 9.76 -8.57
C ALA A 278 -17.74 10.13 -9.75
N SER A 279 -18.10 9.68 -10.94
CA SER A 279 -17.50 10.17 -12.19
C SER A 279 -18.54 10.92 -13.02
N ALA A 280 -18.14 11.48 -14.15
CA ALA A 280 -19.06 12.12 -15.08
C ALA A 280 -20.13 11.17 -15.65
N ASN A 281 -19.91 9.85 -15.56
CA ASN A 281 -20.76 8.84 -16.20
C ASN A 281 -21.47 7.89 -15.22
N HIS A 282 -21.12 7.93 -13.93
CA HIS A 282 -21.75 7.07 -12.92
C HIS A 282 -21.64 7.66 -11.51
N ASN A 283 -22.60 7.29 -10.67
CA ASN A 283 -22.56 7.58 -9.23
C ASN A 283 -21.40 6.84 -8.55
N GLY A 284 -21.03 7.32 -7.36
CA GLY A 284 -20.18 6.56 -6.45
C GLY A 284 -20.88 5.31 -5.91
N CYS A 285 -20.09 4.41 -5.32
CA CYS A 285 -20.58 3.22 -4.62
C CYS A 285 -20.66 3.49 -3.12
N ASP A 286 -21.76 3.05 -2.49
CA ASP A 286 -21.98 3.17 -1.05
C ASP A 286 -21.32 2.00 -0.28
N ALA A 287 -20.79 2.30 0.91
CA ALA A 287 -20.32 1.33 1.90
C ALA A 287 -19.31 0.30 1.37
N ILE A 288 -18.27 0.77 0.69
CA ILE A 288 -17.18 -0.05 0.16
C ILE A 288 -15.80 0.50 0.56
N HIS A 289 -14.83 -0.39 0.71
CA HIS A 289 -13.42 -0.02 0.81
C HIS A 289 -12.93 0.47 -0.55
N SER A 290 -12.38 1.69 -0.58
CA SER A 290 -11.88 2.31 -1.80
C SER A 290 -10.36 2.30 -1.86
N HIS A 291 -9.85 2.24 -3.09
CA HIS A 291 -8.44 2.43 -3.44
C HIS A 291 -7.43 1.59 -2.65
N MET A 292 -6.80 2.20 -1.66
CA MET A 292 -5.69 1.60 -0.91
C MET A 292 -6.15 0.61 0.18
N THR A 293 -7.43 0.23 0.15
CA THR A 293 -8.04 -0.76 1.04
C THR A 293 -8.87 -1.77 0.25
N ASN A 294 -8.73 -3.05 0.60
CA ASN A 294 -9.52 -4.16 0.05
C ASN A 294 -9.63 -5.27 1.11
N SER A 295 -10.04 -4.87 2.32
CA SER A 295 -10.29 -5.77 3.45
C SER A 295 -11.77 -6.13 3.51
N ARG A 296 -12.07 -7.21 4.22
CA ARG A 296 -13.44 -7.49 4.68
C ARG A 296 -13.52 -7.06 6.14
N LEU A 297 -14.68 -6.57 6.55
CA LEU A 297 -14.94 -6.25 7.95
C LEU A 297 -15.04 -7.53 8.78
N THR A 298 -14.63 -7.44 10.03
CA THR A 298 -14.86 -8.48 11.04
C THR A 298 -16.35 -8.61 11.32
N ASP A 299 -16.86 -9.85 11.32
CA ASP A 299 -18.25 -10.11 11.69
C ASP A 299 -18.53 -9.64 13.13
N PRO A 300 -19.66 -8.98 13.40
CA PRO A 300 -20.02 -8.50 14.74
C PRO A 300 -19.91 -9.57 15.84
N GLU A 301 -20.38 -10.79 15.57
CA GLU A 301 -20.31 -11.89 16.53
C GLU A 301 -18.85 -12.27 16.86
N VAL A 302 -17.95 -12.20 15.88
CA VAL A 302 -16.52 -12.46 16.07
C VAL A 302 -15.85 -11.35 16.87
N LEU A 303 -16.26 -10.09 16.63
CA LEU A 303 -15.81 -8.93 17.41
C LEU A 303 -16.17 -9.11 18.89
N GLU A 304 -17.46 -9.32 19.19
CA GLU A 304 -17.95 -9.46 20.58
C GLU A 304 -17.44 -10.73 21.27
N GLN A 305 -17.17 -11.79 20.51
CA GLN A 305 -16.57 -13.01 21.07
C GLN A 305 -15.11 -12.81 21.47
N ARG A 306 -14.35 -12.02 20.71
CA ARG A 306 -12.90 -11.87 20.89
C ARG A 306 -12.50 -10.69 21.77
N PHE A 307 -13.36 -9.70 21.88
CA PHE A 307 -13.07 -8.44 22.55
C PHE A 307 -14.16 -8.10 23.58
N PRO A 308 -13.82 -7.45 24.70
CA PRO A 308 -14.76 -7.12 25.77
C PRO A 308 -15.62 -5.88 25.41
N VAL A 309 -16.25 -5.91 24.24
CA VAL A 309 -17.09 -4.83 23.70
C VAL A 309 -18.42 -5.41 23.23
N LEU A 310 -19.45 -4.56 23.21
CA LEU A 310 -20.76 -4.86 22.62
C LEU A 310 -21.00 -3.90 21.46
N LEU A 311 -21.34 -4.43 20.28
CA LEU A 311 -21.63 -3.62 19.09
C LEU A 311 -23.12 -3.27 19.07
N GLU A 312 -23.45 -2.04 19.47
CA GLU A 312 -24.85 -1.60 19.52
C GLU A 312 -25.48 -1.39 18.14
N SER A 313 -24.70 -0.96 17.14
CA SER A 313 -25.20 -0.66 15.80
C SER A 313 -24.11 -0.76 14.74
N PHE A 314 -24.46 -1.36 13.61
CA PHE A 314 -23.63 -1.39 12.41
C PHE A 314 -24.52 -1.20 11.17
N CYS A 315 -24.45 -0.01 10.58
CA CYS A 315 -25.35 0.38 9.49
C CYS A 315 -24.68 1.36 8.51
N ILE A 316 -25.19 1.36 7.27
CA ILE A 316 -24.81 2.37 6.27
C ILE A 316 -25.35 3.74 6.71
N ARG A 317 -24.45 4.72 6.84
CA ARG A 317 -24.83 6.11 7.13
C ARG A 317 -25.59 6.70 5.93
N LYS A 318 -26.89 6.99 6.12
CA LYS A 318 -27.71 7.60 5.07
C LYS A 318 -27.44 9.11 4.94
N GLY A 319 -27.51 9.61 3.71
CA GLY A 319 -27.33 11.04 3.41
C GLY A 319 -25.90 11.57 3.57
N SER A 320 -24.90 10.68 3.62
CA SER A 320 -23.49 11.08 3.74
C SER A 320 -22.75 11.27 2.41
N GLY A 321 -23.34 10.86 1.29
CA GLY A 321 -22.75 11.05 -0.04
C GLY A 321 -22.76 12.51 -0.48
N GLY A 322 -21.77 12.90 -1.30
CA GLY A 322 -21.77 14.20 -1.96
C GLY A 322 -22.96 14.34 -2.92
N THR A 323 -23.45 15.57 -3.11
CA THR A 323 -24.71 15.85 -3.85
C THR A 323 -24.55 16.00 -5.36
N GLY A 324 -23.37 15.70 -5.92
CA GLY A 324 -22.98 15.99 -7.30
C GLY A 324 -23.11 14.82 -8.26
#